data_AF-A0AA88JHD7-F1
#
_entry.id   AF-A0AA88JHD7-F1
#
_cell.length_a   1.000
_cell.length_b   1.000
_cell.length_c   1.000
_cell.angle_alpha   90.00
_cell.angle_beta   90.00
_cell.angle_gamma   90.00
#
_symmetry.space_group_name_H-M   'P 1'
#
loop_
_entity.id
_entity.type
_entity.pdbx_description
1 polymer ?
#
loop_
_entity_poly.entity_id
_entity_poly.type
_entity_poly.pdbx_seq_one_letter_code
_entity_poly.pdbx_strand_id
1 'polypeptide(L)'
;MKAKFLFPVYIIGPSIPYFQLDQTSSASHNNNLPDYFKWLDSQPKESVLYVSFGSFLSVSSAQLDEIVAGLKNSGTRYLWVARGDTSKIVQEYGNWGDFGFVVPWCDQLRVLCHASVGGFWTHCGWNSTLEAVFGGVPILTFPIIWDQVSNSKLIVEDWKIGYRVKKGIGVDNLVTRDEIAELVKRFMDPKK
;
A
#
# COMPACT_ATOMS: atom_id res chain seq x y z
N MET A 1 16.91 -22.67 -14.85
CA MET A 1 16.33 -24.00 -15.10
C MET A 1 15.02 -23.78 -15.85
N LYS A 2 14.85 -24.29 -17.08
CA LYS A 2 13.55 -24.18 -17.79
C LYS A 2 12.63 -25.27 -17.26
N ALA A 3 11.54 -24.89 -16.59
CA ALA A 3 10.53 -25.86 -16.16
C ALA A 3 9.89 -26.51 -17.40
N LYS A 4 9.75 -27.85 -17.39
CA LYS A 4 8.99 -28.60 -18.40
C LYS A 4 7.58 -28.80 -17.87
N PHE A 5 6.59 -28.23 -18.55
CA PHE A 5 5.18 -28.39 -18.22
C PHE A 5 4.54 -29.46 -19.12
N LEU A 6 3.55 -30.18 -18.59
CA LEU A 6 2.82 -31.23 -19.33
C LEU A 6 1.81 -30.68 -20.35
N PHE A 7 1.58 -29.37 -20.32
CA PHE A 7 0.66 -28.65 -21.19
C PHE A 7 1.23 -27.25 -21.48
N PRO A 8 0.79 -26.59 -22.57
CA PRO A 8 1.21 -25.22 -22.87
C PRO A 8 0.81 -24.24 -21.76
N VAL A 9 1.74 -23.38 -21.34
CA VAL A 9 1.50 -22.31 -20.37
C VAL A 9 1.68 -20.97 -21.09
N TYR A 10 0.66 -20.11 -21.06
CA TYR A 10 0.67 -18.79 -21.68
C TYR A 10 0.70 -17.70 -20.60
N ILE A 11 1.67 -16.81 -20.67
CA ILE A 11 1.80 -15.69 -19.74
C ILE A 11 1.17 -14.47 -20.43
N ILE A 12 -0.05 -14.11 -20.04
CA ILE A 12 -0.85 -13.02 -20.64
C ILE A 12 -0.95 -11.78 -19.74
N GLY A 13 -0.18 -11.74 -18.65
CA GLY A 13 -0.20 -10.66 -17.67
C GLY A 13 0.76 -9.51 -17.99
N PRO A 14 0.71 -8.42 -17.20
CA PRO A 14 -0.23 -8.21 -16.10
C PRO A 14 -1.62 -7.77 -16.63
N SER A 15 -2.69 -8.38 -16.11
CA SER A 15 -4.07 -8.05 -16.49
C SER A 15 -4.57 -6.83 -15.71
N ILE A 16 -4.03 -5.66 -16.06
CA ILE A 16 -4.36 -4.36 -15.44
C ILE A 16 -5.36 -3.61 -16.32
N PRO A 17 -6.44 -3.04 -15.76
CA PRO A 17 -7.43 -2.28 -16.53
C PRO A 17 -6.93 -0.87 -16.90
N TYR A 18 -5.76 -0.76 -17.54
CA TYR A 18 -5.10 0.53 -17.83
C TYR A 18 -5.95 1.48 -18.68
N PHE A 19 -6.81 0.95 -19.56
CA PHE A 19 -7.74 1.73 -20.38
C PHE A 19 -8.73 2.57 -19.57
N GLN A 20 -8.95 2.25 -18.29
CA GLN A 20 -9.78 3.04 -17.39
C GLN A 20 -9.07 4.32 -16.93
N LEU A 21 -7.73 4.39 -17.00
CA LEU A 21 -6.97 5.59 -16.67
C LEU A 21 -7.28 6.72 -17.67
N ASP A 22 -7.19 6.44 -18.97
CA ASP A 22 -7.39 7.43 -20.05
C ASP A 22 -8.81 7.97 -20.15
N GLN A 23 -9.82 7.13 -19.87
CA GLN A 23 -11.23 7.54 -19.89
C GLN A 23 -11.55 8.56 -18.79
N THR A 24 -10.83 8.55 -17.68
CA THR A 24 -11.03 9.51 -16.59
C THR A 24 -10.27 10.82 -16.80
N SER A 25 -9.13 10.79 -17.52
CA SER A 25 -8.36 11.98 -17.89
C SER A 25 -9.09 12.86 -18.93
N SER A 26 -9.91 12.25 -19.79
CA SER A 26 -10.65 12.95 -20.86
C SER A 26 -12.04 13.44 -20.43
N ALA A 27 -12.61 12.90 -19.35
CA ALA A 27 -13.96 13.24 -18.87
C ALA A 27 -14.01 14.16 -17.64
N SER A 28 -12.87 14.55 -17.05
CA SER A 28 -12.83 15.36 -15.82
C SER A 28 -12.35 16.79 -16.06
N HIS A 29 -13.29 17.67 -16.42
CA HIS A 29 -13.21 19.03 -15.91
C HIS A 29 -13.07 18.95 -14.38
N ASN A 30 -12.03 19.58 -13.82
CA ASN A 30 -11.49 19.53 -12.45
C ASN A 30 -12.44 19.53 -11.23
N ASN A 31 -13.76 19.55 -11.38
CA ASN A 31 -14.71 19.77 -10.29
C ASN A 31 -15.23 18.49 -9.59
N ASN A 32 -15.03 17.29 -10.16
CA ASN A 32 -15.59 16.04 -9.61
C ASN A 32 -14.56 15.01 -9.10
N LEU A 33 -13.28 15.37 -8.97
CA LEU A 33 -12.31 14.47 -8.34
C LEU A 33 -12.69 14.24 -6.86
N PRO A 34 -12.67 12.99 -6.37
CA PRO A 34 -12.83 12.70 -4.95
C PRO A 34 -11.83 13.50 -4.10
N ASP A 35 -12.22 13.85 -2.88
CA ASP A 35 -11.41 14.74 -2.03
C ASP A 35 -10.01 14.19 -1.73
N TYR A 36 -9.84 12.87 -1.68
CA TYR A 36 -8.53 12.24 -1.49
C TYR A 36 -7.59 12.44 -2.68
N PHE A 37 -8.09 12.60 -3.92
CA PHE A 37 -7.26 12.94 -5.07
C PHE A 37 -6.80 14.39 -5.01
N LYS A 38 -7.68 15.32 -4.65
CA LYS A 38 -7.29 16.72 -4.43
C LYS A 38 -6.25 16.85 -3.32
N TRP A 39 -6.35 16.03 -2.28
CA TRP A 39 -5.34 15.94 -1.24
C TRP A 39 -4.02 15.39 -1.79
N LEU A 40 -4.04 14.34 -2.63
CA LEU A 40 -2.84 13.81 -3.28
C LEU A 40 -2.18 14.85 -4.20
N ASP A 41 -2.96 15.64 -4.94
CA ASP A 41 -2.49 16.72 -5.82
C ASP A 41 -1.73 17.81 -5.06
N SER A 42 -2.06 18.04 -3.79
CA SER A 42 -1.40 19.05 -2.95
C SER A 42 -0.14 18.54 -2.24
N GLN A 43 0.18 17.24 -2.35
CA GLN A 43 1.37 16.66 -1.73
C GLN A 43 2.60 16.73 -2.65
N PRO A 44 3.82 16.88 -2.08
CA PRO A 44 5.05 16.78 -2.86
C PRO A 44 5.18 15.42 -3.58
N LYS A 45 5.92 15.42 -4.69
CA LYS A 45 6.23 14.21 -5.47
C LYS A 45 6.84 13.13 -4.58
N GLU A 46 6.41 11.88 -4.75
CA GLU A 46 6.94 10.68 -4.06
C GLU A 46 6.96 10.79 -2.51
N SER A 47 6.10 11.62 -1.92
CA SER A 47 6.09 11.88 -0.47
C SER A 47 5.01 11.14 0.32
N VAL A 48 4.08 10.50 -0.38
CA VAL A 48 2.92 9.81 0.21
C VAL A 48 3.15 8.29 0.21
N LEU A 49 2.99 7.68 1.38
CA LEU A 49 2.86 6.24 1.53
C LEU A 49 1.39 5.84 1.35
N TYR A 50 1.08 5.07 0.32
CA TYR A 50 -0.23 4.46 0.17
C TYR A 50 -0.33 3.21 1.04
N VAL A 51 -1.41 3.03 1.79
CA VAL A 51 -1.61 1.89 2.73
C VAL A 51 -2.92 1.18 2.41
N SER A 52 -2.84 -0.12 2.10
CA SER A 52 -4.01 -0.96 1.85
C SER A 52 -3.73 -2.45 2.14
N PHE A 53 -4.47 -3.02 3.08
CA PHE A 53 -4.35 -4.43 3.46
C PHE A 53 -5.39 -5.35 2.80
N GLY A 54 -6.03 -4.88 1.71
CA GLY A 54 -6.99 -5.66 0.95
C GLY A 54 -8.40 -5.68 1.55
N SER A 55 -9.29 -6.44 0.91
CA SER A 55 -10.73 -6.39 1.17
C SER A 55 -11.26 -7.47 2.12
N PHE A 56 -10.49 -8.53 2.37
CA PHE A 56 -11.01 -9.76 2.98
C PHE A 56 -10.66 -9.94 4.45
N LEU A 57 -9.50 -9.46 4.90
CA LEU A 57 -8.98 -9.73 6.24
C LEU A 57 -8.32 -8.48 6.83
N SER A 58 -8.59 -8.24 8.11
CA SER A 58 -7.95 -7.18 8.89
C SER A 58 -6.86 -7.77 9.79
N VAL A 59 -5.90 -6.92 10.15
CA VAL A 59 -4.97 -7.18 11.24
C VAL A 59 -5.73 -7.22 12.58
N SER A 60 -5.12 -7.79 13.63
CA SER A 60 -5.69 -7.70 14.99
C SER A 60 -5.77 -6.23 15.45
N SER A 61 -6.69 -5.92 16.36
CA SER A 61 -6.82 -4.55 16.92
C SER A 61 -5.51 -4.06 17.52
N ALA A 62 -4.83 -4.90 18.31
CA ALA A 62 -3.54 -4.56 18.90
C ALA A 62 -2.47 -4.23 17.84
N GLN A 63 -2.40 -4.99 16.74
CA GLN A 63 -1.47 -4.66 15.65
C GLN A 63 -1.88 -3.38 14.91
N LEU A 64 -3.18 -3.14 14.77
CA LEU A 64 -3.71 -1.93 14.17
C LEU A 64 -3.31 -0.69 14.97
N ASP A 65 -3.42 -0.75 16.30
CA ASP A 65 -3.02 0.35 17.19
C ASP A 65 -1.53 0.69 17.02
N GLU A 66 -0.65 -0.32 16.92
CA GLU A 66 0.77 -0.12 16.64
C GLU A 66 1.02 0.47 15.24
N ILE A 67 0.28 0.04 14.22
CA ILE A 67 0.39 0.60 12.85
C ILE A 67 -0.03 2.07 12.83
N VAL A 68 -1.16 2.40 13.45
CA VAL A 68 -1.68 3.77 13.55
C VAL A 68 -0.66 4.66 14.27
N ALA A 69 -0.19 4.23 15.44
CA ALA A 69 0.81 4.99 16.20
C ALA A 69 2.14 5.11 15.44
N GLY A 70 2.59 4.05 14.78
CA GLY A 70 3.84 4.03 14.03
C GLY A 70 3.81 4.93 12.80
N LEU A 71 2.72 4.94 12.03
CA LEU A 71 2.52 5.87 10.92
C LEU A 71 2.58 7.32 11.41
N LYS A 72 1.91 7.65 12.51
CA LYS A 72 1.94 8.99 13.10
C LYS A 72 3.36 9.38 13.55
N ASN A 73 4.05 8.50 14.27
CA ASN A 73 5.41 8.72 14.75
C ASN A 73 6.45 8.78 13.61
N SER A 74 6.13 8.21 12.44
CA SER A 74 6.97 8.27 11.25
C SER A 74 7.03 9.69 10.65
N GLY A 75 6.00 10.53 10.87
CA GLY A 75 5.87 11.84 10.22
C GLY A 75 5.72 11.78 8.69
N THR A 76 5.57 10.57 8.12
CA THR A 76 5.37 10.35 6.69
C THR A 76 3.93 10.66 6.33
N ARG A 77 3.70 11.28 5.16
CA ARG A 77 2.34 11.49 4.64
C ARG A 77 1.77 10.17 4.17
N TYR A 78 0.50 9.90 4.41
CA TYR A 78 -0.08 8.64 3.97
C TYR A 78 -1.55 8.77 3.54
N LEU A 79 -1.93 7.94 2.57
CA LEU A 79 -3.31 7.69 2.18
C LEU A 79 -3.65 6.26 2.57
N TRP A 80 -4.61 6.06 3.46
CA TRP A 80 -4.97 4.72 3.96
C TRP A 80 -6.40 4.35 3.57
N VAL A 81 -6.55 3.21 2.88
CA VAL A 81 -7.83 2.51 2.75
C VAL A 81 -8.14 1.68 4.01
N ALA A 82 -9.05 2.17 4.86
CA ALA A 82 -9.48 1.49 6.08
C ALA A 82 -10.94 1.01 5.95
N ARG A 83 -11.18 -0.30 6.07
CA ARG A 83 -12.52 -0.92 5.91
C ARG A 83 -13.04 -1.55 7.19
N GLY A 84 -14.37 -1.63 7.30
CA GLY A 84 -15.05 -2.29 8.42
C GLY A 84 -14.67 -1.65 9.75
N ASP A 85 -14.37 -2.47 10.77
CA ASP A 85 -14.00 -1.95 12.09
C ASP A 85 -12.67 -1.16 12.09
N THR A 86 -11.81 -1.40 11.11
CA THR A 86 -10.59 -0.60 10.88
C THR A 86 -10.92 0.88 10.67
N SER A 87 -12.04 1.20 10.01
CA SER A 87 -12.39 2.60 9.73
C SER A 87 -12.78 3.35 11.00
N LYS A 88 -13.47 2.71 11.95
CA LYS A 88 -13.83 3.32 13.24
C LYS A 88 -12.59 3.61 14.06
N ILE A 89 -11.69 2.62 14.17
CA ILE A 89 -10.42 2.75 14.89
C ILE A 89 -9.59 3.88 14.27
N VAL A 90 -9.43 3.86 12.94
CA VAL A 90 -8.67 4.92 12.29
C VAL A 90 -9.38 6.28 12.39
N GLN A 91 -10.71 6.38 12.39
CA GLN A 91 -11.39 7.67 12.60
C GLN A 91 -11.23 8.19 14.03
N GLU A 92 -11.26 7.31 15.03
CA GLU A 92 -11.04 7.64 16.44
C GLU A 92 -9.61 8.16 16.67
N TYR A 93 -8.62 7.55 16.00
CA TYR A 93 -7.23 7.93 16.14
C TYR A 93 -6.72 8.94 15.11
N GLY A 94 -7.44 9.20 14.01
CA GLY A 94 -6.87 9.53 12.69
C GLY A 94 -7.23 10.85 12.04
N ASN A 95 -7.72 11.85 12.77
CA ASN A 95 -7.89 13.18 12.17
C ASN A 95 -6.52 13.89 12.04
N TRP A 96 -5.73 13.52 11.02
CA TRP A 96 -4.31 13.92 10.90
C TRP A 96 -4.06 15.05 9.90
N GLY A 97 -5.06 15.92 9.68
CA GLY A 97 -4.89 17.17 8.92
C GLY A 97 -4.13 16.97 7.60
N ASP A 98 -3.03 17.69 7.44
CA ASP A 98 -2.21 17.67 6.22
C ASP A 98 -1.35 16.39 6.06
N PHE A 99 -1.20 15.56 7.08
CA PHE A 99 -0.30 14.41 7.08
C PHE A 99 -0.97 13.08 6.75
N GLY A 100 -2.30 13.00 6.79
CA GLY A 100 -2.98 11.72 6.66
C GLY A 100 -4.39 11.85 6.13
N PHE A 101 -4.69 11.05 5.09
CA PHE A 101 -6.02 10.94 4.53
C PHE A 101 -6.51 9.49 4.61
N VAL A 102 -7.73 9.28 5.09
CA VAL A 102 -8.28 7.93 5.32
C VAL A 102 -9.60 7.80 4.58
N VAL A 103 -9.74 6.74 3.81
CA VAL A 103 -10.94 6.46 3.01
C VAL A 103 -11.41 5.02 3.19
N PRO A 104 -12.71 4.74 3.07
CA PRO A 104 -13.21 3.35 3.06
C PRO A 104 -12.84 2.60 1.77
N TRP A 105 -12.61 3.34 0.69
CA TRP A 105 -12.31 2.80 -0.63
C TRP A 105 -11.64 3.87 -1.49
N CYS A 106 -10.77 3.46 -2.41
CA CYS A 106 -10.21 4.33 -3.46
C CYS A 106 -10.02 3.57 -4.77
N ASP A 107 -9.84 4.31 -5.86
CA ASP A 107 -9.34 3.77 -7.12
C ASP A 107 -7.83 3.50 -6.97
N GLN A 108 -7.50 2.28 -6.56
CA GLN A 108 -6.14 1.90 -6.18
C GLN A 108 -5.13 2.07 -7.33
N LEU A 109 -5.50 1.67 -8.55
CA LEU A 109 -4.62 1.80 -9.71
C LEU A 109 -4.30 3.28 -9.98
N ARG A 110 -5.30 4.17 -9.95
CA ARG A 110 -5.06 5.60 -10.14
C ARG A 110 -4.23 6.21 -9.02
N VAL A 111 -4.42 5.77 -7.78
CA VAL A 111 -3.60 6.20 -6.64
C VAL A 111 -2.15 5.76 -6.82
N LEU A 112 -1.90 4.50 -7.19
CA LEU A 112 -0.56 3.97 -7.41
C LEU A 112 0.14 4.64 -8.60
N CYS A 113 -0.60 5.12 -9.60
CA CYS A 113 -0.05 5.92 -10.70
C CYS A 113 0.11 7.42 -10.38
N HIS A 114 -0.28 7.86 -9.18
CA HIS A 114 -0.25 9.28 -8.82
C HIS A 114 1.17 9.73 -8.44
N ALA A 115 1.61 10.90 -8.96
CA ALA A 115 2.99 11.37 -8.80
C ALA A 115 3.43 11.60 -7.34
N SER A 116 2.50 11.91 -6.44
CA SER A 116 2.81 12.08 -5.02
C SER A 116 3.01 10.76 -4.26
N VAL A 117 2.61 9.61 -4.80
CA VAL A 117 2.81 8.31 -4.15
C VAL A 117 4.25 7.84 -4.36
N GLY A 118 4.98 7.68 -3.26
CA GLY A 118 6.38 7.22 -3.26
C GLY A 118 6.56 5.77 -2.79
N GLY A 119 5.50 5.16 -2.25
CA GLY A 119 5.56 3.80 -1.73
C GLY A 119 4.20 3.21 -1.44
N PHE A 120 4.14 1.88 -1.40
CA PHE A 120 2.92 1.12 -1.14
C PHE A 120 3.10 0.11 -0.01
N TRP A 121 2.41 0.32 1.11
CA TRP A 121 2.31 -0.65 2.19
C TRP A 121 1.12 -1.57 1.99
N THR A 122 1.39 -2.85 1.75
CA THR A 122 0.37 -3.81 1.33
C THR A 122 0.48 -5.19 1.97
N HIS A 123 -0.67 -5.85 2.08
CA HIS A 123 -0.78 -7.26 2.40
C HIS A 123 -0.26 -8.21 1.30
N CYS A 124 0.15 -7.70 0.13
CA CYS A 124 0.77 -8.48 -0.95
C CYS A 124 -0.18 -9.43 -1.71
N GLY A 125 -1.48 -9.12 -1.77
CA GLY A 125 -2.39 -9.79 -2.71
C GLY A 125 -1.93 -9.59 -4.16
N TRP A 126 -2.05 -10.62 -5.00
CA TRP A 126 -1.42 -10.63 -6.33
C TRP A 126 -1.85 -9.47 -7.23
N ASN A 127 -3.14 -9.13 -7.28
CA ASN A 127 -3.62 -8.00 -8.08
C ASN A 127 -2.99 -6.67 -7.64
N SER A 128 -2.96 -6.41 -6.33
CA SER A 128 -2.35 -5.18 -5.78
C SER A 128 -0.85 -5.13 -6.02
N THR A 129 -0.17 -6.28 -5.97
CA THR A 129 1.24 -6.40 -6.35
C THR A 129 1.45 -6.01 -7.81
N LEU A 130 0.63 -6.53 -8.73
CA LEU A 130 0.75 -6.20 -10.16
C LEU A 130 0.43 -4.73 -10.47
N GLU A 131 -0.57 -4.14 -9.79
CA GLU A 131 -0.87 -2.70 -9.94
C GLU A 131 0.29 -1.82 -9.47
N ALA A 132 0.96 -2.18 -8.36
CA ALA A 132 2.10 -1.43 -7.87
C ALA A 132 3.34 -1.58 -8.77
N VAL A 133 3.56 -2.78 -9.32
CA VAL A 133 4.59 -3.01 -10.35
C VAL A 133 4.29 -2.17 -11.59
N PHE A 134 3.03 -2.12 -12.04
CA PHE A 134 2.61 -1.29 -13.17
C PHE A 134 2.84 0.20 -12.91
N GLY A 135 2.50 0.69 -11.72
CA GLY A 135 2.73 2.09 -11.31
C GLY A 135 4.19 2.43 -11.00
N GLY A 136 5.10 1.44 -10.97
CA GLY A 136 6.50 1.65 -10.62
C GLY A 136 6.72 2.04 -9.15
N VAL A 137 5.81 1.64 -8.25
CA VAL A 137 5.83 2.03 -6.84
C VAL A 137 6.54 0.97 -5.98
N PRO A 138 7.57 1.33 -5.19
CA PRO A 138 8.20 0.41 -4.24
C PRO A 138 7.21 -0.14 -3.22
N ILE A 139 7.43 -1.39 -2.77
CA ILE A 139 6.46 -2.11 -1.92
C ILE A 139 7.01 -2.35 -0.51
N LEU A 140 6.27 -1.95 0.51
CA LEU A 140 6.46 -2.37 1.90
C LEU A 140 5.50 -3.53 2.19
N THR A 141 6.04 -4.73 2.38
CA THR A 141 5.22 -5.95 2.47
C THR A 141 4.83 -6.27 3.91
N PHE A 142 3.55 -6.54 4.14
CA PHE A 142 2.99 -7.04 5.40
C PHE A 142 2.03 -8.20 5.13
N PRO A 143 2.52 -9.38 4.69
CA PRO A 143 1.66 -10.49 4.32
C PRO A 143 0.89 -11.02 5.54
N ILE A 144 -0.42 -11.21 5.37
CA ILE A 144 -1.33 -11.70 6.41
C ILE A 144 -1.45 -13.23 6.30
N ILE A 145 -1.89 -13.76 5.15
CA ILE A 145 -2.08 -15.21 4.92
C ILE A 145 -1.92 -15.65 3.45
N TRP A 146 -1.97 -16.96 3.21
CA TRP A 146 -2.04 -17.59 1.88
C TRP A 146 -0.83 -17.26 0.97
N ASP A 147 -1.09 -16.96 -0.29
CA ASP A 147 -0.11 -16.64 -1.33
C ASP A 147 0.65 -15.34 -1.02
N GLN A 148 0.12 -14.48 -0.15
CA GLN A 148 0.74 -13.21 0.24
C GLN A 148 2.16 -13.40 0.78
N VAL A 149 2.41 -14.49 1.52
CA VAL A 149 3.76 -14.79 2.06
C VAL A 149 4.73 -15.09 0.92
N SER A 150 4.31 -15.87 -0.07
CA SER A 150 5.10 -16.17 -1.26
C SER A 150 5.30 -14.94 -2.12
N ASN A 151 4.25 -14.12 -2.31
CA ASN A 151 4.34 -12.84 -3.03
C ASN A 151 5.32 -11.88 -2.33
N SER A 152 5.30 -11.78 -0.99
CA SER A 152 6.28 -10.99 -0.23
C SER A 152 7.71 -11.51 -0.40
N LYS A 153 7.93 -12.83 -0.50
CA LYS A 153 9.24 -13.38 -0.85
C LYS A 153 9.68 -12.95 -2.24
N LEU A 154 8.81 -13.12 -3.24
CA LEU A 154 9.09 -12.72 -4.61
C LEU A 154 9.45 -11.23 -4.72
N ILE A 155 8.66 -10.35 -4.09
CA ILE A 155 8.86 -8.89 -4.08
C ILE A 155 10.22 -8.51 -3.47
N VAL A 156 10.58 -9.08 -2.31
CA VAL A 156 11.73 -8.65 -1.50
C VAL A 156 13.01 -9.40 -1.86
N GLU A 157 12.91 -10.70 -2.14
CA GLU A 157 14.05 -11.60 -2.30
C GLU A 157 14.44 -11.76 -3.76
N ASP A 158 13.49 -11.80 -4.69
CA ASP A 158 13.78 -12.04 -6.11
C ASP A 158 13.78 -10.73 -6.92
N TRP A 159 12.70 -9.96 -6.83
CA TRP A 159 12.53 -8.72 -7.61
C TRP A 159 13.26 -7.52 -7.03
N LYS A 160 13.55 -7.54 -5.72
CA LYS A 160 14.24 -6.46 -5.00
C LYS A 160 13.56 -5.09 -5.12
N ILE A 161 12.24 -5.07 -5.23
CA ILE A 161 11.44 -3.83 -5.37
C ILE A 161 10.76 -3.39 -4.06
N GLY A 162 11.17 -3.96 -2.92
CA GLY A 162 10.46 -3.73 -1.68
C GLY A 162 11.15 -4.21 -0.42
N TYR A 163 10.64 -3.78 0.73
CA TYR A 163 11.08 -4.19 2.07
C TYR A 163 10.02 -5.04 2.75
N ARG A 164 10.44 -5.92 3.66
CA ARG A 164 9.53 -6.70 4.50
C ARG A 164 9.41 -6.08 5.88
N VAL A 165 8.19 -5.84 6.32
CA VAL A 165 7.91 -5.60 7.74
C VAL A 165 8.15 -6.92 8.48
N LYS A 166 9.13 -6.95 9.36
CA LYS A 166 9.45 -8.13 10.16
C LYS A 166 8.34 -8.35 11.19
N LYS A 167 7.95 -9.60 11.42
CA LYS A 167 7.11 -9.93 12.58
C LYS A 167 7.87 -9.57 13.85
N GLY A 168 7.15 -9.05 14.85
CA GLY A 168 7.78 -8.69 16.12
C GLY A 168 8.23 -9.91 16.92
N ILE A 169 9.03 -9.65 17.96
CA ILE A 169 9.56 -10.67 18.87
C ILE A 169 8.66 -10.71 20.11
N GLY A 170 8.01 -11.84 20.38
CA GLY A 170 7.19 -12.02 21.59
C GLY A 170 5.97 -12.92 21.40
N VAL A 171 5.15 -13.05 22.46
CA VAL A 171 4.00 -13.97 22.51
C VAL A 171 2.96 -13.63 21.43
N ASP A 172 2.75 -12.35 21.16
CA ASP A 172 1.74 -11.87 20.21
C ASP A 172 2.29 -11.55 18.80
N ASN A 173 3.61 -11.69 18.59
CA ASN A 173 4.32 -11.39 17.33
C ASN A 173 4.01 -10.00 16.72
N LEU A 174 3.63 -9.03 17.55
CA LEU A 174 3.27 -7.67 17.13
C LEU A 174 4.48 -6.85 16.73
N VAL A 175 4.40 -6.19 15.57
CA VAL A 175 5.38 -5.17 15.16
C VAL A 175 5.06 -3.89 15.91
N THR A 176 6.02 -3.39 16.67
CA THR A 176 5.83 -2.20 17.52
C THR A 176 5.75 -0.92 16.68
N ARG A 177 5.09 0.11 17.22
CA ARG A 177 5.00 1.44 16.62
C ARG A 177 6.36 2.06 16.32
N ASP A 178 7.37 1.80 17.14
CA ASP A 178 8.70 2.36 16.96
C ASP A 178 9.42 1.68 15.79
N GLU A 179 9.33 0.35 15.70
CA GLU A 179 9.82 -0.42 14.54
C GLU A 179 9.12 0.01 13.25
N ILE A 180 7.80 0.22 13.30
CA ILE A 180 7.01 0.71 12.16
C ILE A 180 7.46 2.12 11.76
N ALA A 181 7.60 3.03 12.73
CA ALA A 181 7.97 4.41 12.46
C ALA A 181 9.37 4.51 11.83
N GLU A 182 10.34 3.76 12.35
CA GLU A 182 11.69 3.71 11.80
C GLU A 182 11.71 3.09 10.40
N LEU A 183 11.00 1.97 10.21
CA LEU A 183 10.94 1.27 8.93
C LEU A 183 10.27 2.13 7.86
N VAL A 184 9.15 2.78 8.17
CA VAL A 184 8.43 3.67 7.25
C VAL A 184 9.30 4.87 6.87
N LYS A 185 9.93 5.54 7.85
CA LYS A 185 10.88 6.64 7.59
C LYS A 185 11.99 6.23 6.64
N ARG A 186 12.65 5.10 6.93
CA ARG A 186 13.72 4.56 6.10
C ARG A 186 13.23 4.14 4.72
N PHE A 187 12.03 3.58 4.63
CA PHE A 187 11.46 3.12 3.37
C PHE A 187 11.13 4.29 2.43
N MET A 188 10.64 5.40 2.99
CA MET A 188 10.21 6.60 2.26
C MET A 188 11.30 7.69 2.14
N ASP A 189 12.52 7.44 2.62
CA ASP A 189 13.63 8.39 2.47
C ASP A 189 14.03 8.52 0.98
N PRO A 190 13.98 9.73 0.38
CA PRO A 190 14.34 9.96 -1.01
C PRO A 190 15.84 9.78 -1.31
N LYS A 191 16.72 9.69 -0.30
CA LYS A 191 18.19 9.62 -0.46
C LYS A 191 18.76 8.20 -0.58
N LYS A 192 18.02 7.26 -1.16
CA LYS A 192 18.51 5.90 -1.41
C LYS A 192 19.62 5.85 -2.46
#